data_AF-A0A2V1DE47-F1
#
_entry.id   AF-A0A2V1DE47-F1
#
_cell.length_a   1.000
_cell.length_b   1.000
_cell.length_c   1.000
_cell.angle_alpha   90.00
_cell.angle_beta   90.00
_cell.angle_gamma   90.00
#
_symmetry.space_group_name_H-M   'P 1'
#
loop_
_entity.id
_entity.type
_entity.pdbx_description
1 polymer ?
#
loop_
_entity_poly.entity_id
_entity_poly.type
_entity_poly.pdbx_seq_one_letter_code
_entity_poly.pdbx_strand_id
1 'polypeptide(L)'
;MTTEYQSTGERAKTSHDKSIFPNFSHLCSSTIAITVGQATKVEDQDQSMAQETFHVHKALICADSEFFKAATGSLWRSSSSSAPIDMTDEGPSTFKIYLNFLYTKEVVFKSKLTSAYDAFETLSNAYVLGEKLISHKFCNAVVKATIDFQQQIKQYPPKKAIKIAYEGTTPSSPIRKLFVDYWLHVSHRNWNTENMIERTHPDFVEDLLSAVINARPVPSTYTACPRDPATYYVKDNNDRNWQREK
;
A
#
# COMPACT_ATOMS: atom_id res chain seq x y z
N MET A 1 1.15 81.62 30.97
CA MET A 1 1.10 81.48 29.50
C MET A 1 1.64 80.10 29.17
N THR A 2 0.73 79.14 29.09
CA THR A 2 0.92 77.72 28.83
C THR A 2 0.77 77.47 27.34
N THR A 3 1.76 76.87 26.70
CA THR A 3 1.73 76.48 25.28
C THR A 3 1.38 75.00 25.15
N GLU A 4 0.35 74.74 24.35
CA GLU A 4 -0.19 73.44 23.99
C GLU A 4 0.79 72.64 23.11
N TYR A 5 0.80 71.31 23.29
CA TYR A 5 1.30 70.37 22.29
C TYR A 5 0.21 69.31 22.07
N GLN A 6 -0.45 69.39 20.92
CA GLN A 6 -1.42 68.39 20.46
C GLN A 6 -0.67 67.14 19.98
N SER A 7 -0.99 65.98 20.54
CA SER A 7 -0.57 64.67 20.04
C SER A 7 -1.77 64.01 19.37
N THR A 8 -1.77 63.99 18.04
CA THR A 8 -2.77 63.31 17.22
C THR A 8 -2.51 61.82 17.23
N GLY A 9 -3.42 61.06 17.83
CA GLY A 9 -3.42 59.61 17.80
C GLY A 9 -3.87 59.07 16.44
N GLU A 10 -3.03 58.26 15.81
CA GLU A 10 -3.39 57.46 14.64
C GLU A 10 -3.29 55.98 15.02
N ARG A 11 -4.46 55.38 15.30
CA ARG A 11 -4.61 53.98 15.68
C ARG A 11 -4.60 53.13 14.41
N ALA A 12 -3.45 52.52 14.11
CA ALA A 12 -3.31 51.57 13.02
C ALA A 12 -4.29 50.39 13.21
N LYS A 13 -5.29 50.30 12.32
CA LYS A 13 -6.18 49.13 12.21
C LYS A 13 -5.39 48.00 11.55
N THR A 14 -4.87 47.06 12.34
CA THR A 14 -4.32 45.81 11.81
C THR A 14 -5.46 44.88 11.39
N SER A 15 -5.79 44.93 10.10
CA SER A 15 -6.56 43.90 9.40
C SER A 15 -5.85 42.56 9.53
N HIS A 16 -6.27 41.73 10.49
CA HIS A 16 -5.81 40.36 10.60
C HIS A 16 -6.49 39.52 9.52
N ASP A 17 -5.75 39.25 8.45
CA ASP A 17 -6.11 38.26 7.45
C ASP A 17 -6.17 36.86 8.11
N LYS A 18 -7.39 36.34 8.27
CA LYS A 18 -7.67 35.05 8.90
C LYS A 18 -7.30 33.85 8.01
N SER A 19 -6.74 34.07 6.82
CA SER A 19 -6.43 33.02 5.85
C SER A 19 -5.07 32.32 6.08
N ILE A 20 -4.25 32.80 7.03
CA ILE A 20 -2.87 32.32 7.23
C ILE A 20 -2.78 31.10 8.16
N PHE A 21 -3.80 30.86 9.00
CA PHE A 21 -3.78 29.72 9.91
C PHE A 21 -4.48 28.50 9.31
N PRO A 22 -3.86 27.32 9.30
CA PRO A 22 -4.55 26.08 8.99
C PRO A 22 -5.78 25.97 9.90
N ASN A 23 -6.95 25.69 9.34
CA ASN A 23 -8.17 25.55 10.11
C ASN A 23 -8.13 24.24 10.92
N PHE A 24 -7.78 24.34 12.21
CA PHE A 24 -7.69 23.21 13.14
C PHE A 24 -9.01 22.86 13.82
N SER A 25 -10.16 23.35 13.35
CA SER A 25 -11.48 23.03 13.94
C SER A 25 -11.75 21.53 14.08
N HIS A 26 -11.16 20.70 13.22
CA HIS A 26 -11.24 19.24 13.29
C HIS A 26 -10.49 18.61 14.50
N LEU A 27 -9.51 19.33 15.07
CA LEU A 27 -8.76 18.91 16.27
C LEU A 27 -9.48 19.24 17.58
N CYS A 28 -10.64 19.90 17.54
CA CYS A 28 -11.47 20.15 18.71
C CYS A 28 -12.49 19.03 18.98
N SER A 29 -12.45 17.93 18.21
CA SER A 29 -13.38 16.81 18.36
C SER A 29 -12.94 15.83 19.45
N SER A 30 -13.89 15.09 20.02
CA SER A 30 -13.60 14.00 20.97
C SER A 30 -12.65 12.97 20.35
N THR A 31 -11.74 12.42 21.15
CA THR A 31 -10.89 11.31 20.72
C THR A 31 -11.59 9.97 20.87
N ILE A 32 -11.24 9.02 20.00
CA ILE A 32 -11.61 7.59 20.13
C ILE A 32 -10.34 6.77 20.35
N ALA A 33 -10.45 5.73 21.17
CA ALA A 33 -9.38 4.76 21.39
C ALA A 33 -9.48 3.63 20.35
N ILE A 34 -8.35 3.27 19.76
CA ILE A 34 -8.24 2.19 18.76
C ILE A 34 -7.09 1.31 19.18
N THR A 35 -7.35 0.02 19.35
CA THR A 35 -6.35 -0.96 19.78
C THR A 35 -5.90 -1.79 18.59
N VAL A 36 -4.58 -1.88 18.41
CA VAL A 36 -3.91 -2.49 17.25
C VAL A 36 -2.85 -3.48 17.73
N GLY A 37 -2.60 -4.55 16.97
CA GLY A 37 -1.69 -5.63 17.33
C GLY A 37 -2.29 -6.62 18.33
N GLN A 38 -1.78 -7.84 18.34
CA GLN A 38 -2.29 -8.92 19.20
C GLN A 38 -1.61 -8.93 20.58
N ALA A 39 -2.39 -9.08 21.65
CA ALA A 39 -1.83 -9.34 22.97
C ALA A 39 -1.38 -10.80 23.06
N THR A 40 -0.10 -11.08 22.85
CA THR A 40 0.42 -12.43 23.10
C THR A 40 0.54 -12.68 24.61
N LYS A 41 -0.20 -13.67 25.11
CA LYS A 41 0.25 -14.49 26.23
C LYS A 41 1.03 -15.63 25.58
N VAL A 42 2.35 -15.67 25.71
CA VAL A 42 3.17 -16.90 25.78
C VAL A 42 4.66 -16.53 25.78
N GLU A 43 5.33 -17.12 26.75
CA GLU A 43 6.77 -17.30 26.90
C GLU A 43 7.28 -18.17 25.75
N ASP A 44 7.90 -17.56 24.73
CA ASP A 44 9.09 -18.06 24.01
C ASP A 44 9.19 -17.43 22.60
N GLN A 45 10.21 -16.58 22.51
CA GLN A 45 10.99 -16.07 21.37
C GLN A 45 10.35 -15.79 19.99
N ASP A 46 10.43 -14.50 19.66
CA ASP A 46 10.89 -13.91 18.39
C ASP A 46 9.85 -13.56 17.30
N GLN A 47 8.91 -12.69 17.66
CA GLN A 47 8.64 -11.37 17.05
C GLN A 47 7.33 -10.86 17.63
N SER A 48 7.43 -10.10 18.73
CA SER A 48 6.26 -9.59 19.45
C SER A 48 5.59 -8.46 18.67
N MET A 49 4.36 -8.67 18.22
CA MET A 49 3.48 -7.55 17.89
C MET A 49 2.93 -7.00 19.21
N ALA A 50 3.65 -6.09 19.85
CA ALA A 50 3.16 -5.43 21.05
C ALA A 50 1.83 -4.72 20.75
N GLN A 51 0.78 -5.06 21.50
CA GLN A 51 -0.50 -4.39 21.41
C GLN A 51 -0.33 -2.90 21.78
N GLU A 52 -0.84 -2.00 20.94
CA GLU A 52 -0.74 -0.55 21.12
C GLU A 52 -2.13 0.07 21.00
N THR A 53 -2.43 1.05 21.85
CA THR A 53 -3.70 1.80 21.80
C THR A 53 -3.44 3.23 21.38
N PHE A 54 -4.05 3.63 20.27
CA PHE A 54 -3.96 4.97 19.72
C PHE A 54 -5.21 5.78 20.07
N HIS A 55 -5.01 7.07 20.37
CA HIS A 55 -6.09 8.02 20.58
C HIS A 55 -6.15 8.98 19.40
N VAL A 56 -7.27 9.01 18.70
CA VAL A 56 -7.42 9.74 17.43
C VAL A 56 -8.66 10.60 17.45
N HIS A 57 -8.57 11.81 16.90
CA HIS A 57 -9.71 12.73 16.80
C HIS A 57 -10.82 12.15 15.91
N LYS A 58 -12.02 11.98 16.48
CA LYS A 58 -13.17 11.34 15.81
C LYS A 58 -13.52 12.03 14.50
N ALA A 59 -13.56 13.37 14.49
CA ALA A 59 -13.91 14.11 13.29
C ALA A 59 -12.92 13.87 12.15
N LEU A 60 -11.64 13.67 12.47
CA LEU A 60 -10.59 13.47 11.48
C LEU A 60 -10.70 12.08 10.84
N ILE A 61 -10.79 11.04 11.68
CA ILE A 61 -10.78 9.65 11.21
C ILE A 61 -12.10 9.27 10.52
N CYS A 62 -13.25 9.75 11.00
CA CYS A 62 -14.55 9.50 10.37
C CYS A 62 -14.75 10.32 9.08
N ALA A 63 -14.03 11.42 8.89
CA ALA A 63 -14.07 12.18 7.64
C ALA A 63 -13.27 11.51 6.50
N ASP A 64 -12.38 10.58 6.84
CA ASP A 64 -11.51 9.90 5.88
C ASP A 64 -11.91 8.44 5.65
N SER A 65 -12.36 7.74 6.70
CA SER A 65 -12.69 6.32 6.66
C SER A 65 -14.17 6.04 6.92
N GLU A 66 -14.82 5.43 5.94
CA GLU A 66 -16.21 4.98 6.08
C GLU A 66 -16.33 3.82 7.09
N PHE A 67 -15.28 2.99 7.25
CA PHE A 67 -15.21 1.99 8.31
C PHE A 67 -15.39 2.62 9.70
N PHE A 68 -14.59 3.64 10.03
CA PHE A 68 -14.67 4.29 11.34
C PHE A 68 -15.94 5.11 11.52
N LYS A 69 -16.48 5.69 10.45
CA LYS A 69 -17.77 6.37 10.48
C LYS A 69 -18.91 5.40 10.80
N ALA A 70 -18.90 4.21 10.20
CA ALA A 70 -19.85 3.15 10.51
C ALA A 70 -19.66 2.60 11.93
N ALA A 71 -18.42 2.26 12.30
CA ALA A 71 -18.07 1.71 13.61
C ALA A 71 -18.44 2.68 14.74
N THR A 72 -18.10 3.97 14.62
CA THR A 72 -18.45 4.97 15.65
C THR A 72 -19.95 5.30 15.69
N GLY A 73 -20.68 5.08 14.59
CA GLY A 73 -22.14 5.23 14.54
C GLY A 73 -22.93 4.05 15.13
N SER A 74 -22.36 2.84 15.11
CA SER A 74 -22.93 1.65 15.77
C SER A 74 -22.54 1.58 17.25
N LEU A 75 -21.26 1.82 17.58
CA LEU A 75 -20.76 1.78 18.96
C LEU A 75 -21.44 2.82 19.86
N TRP A 76 -21.72 4.02 19.33
CA TRP A 76 -22.31 5.11 20.10
C TRP A 76 -23.81 4.96 20.36
N ARG A 77 -24.53 4.14 19.57
CA ARG A 77 -25.92 3.81 19.84
C ARG A 77 -26.08 2.89 21.05
N SER A 78 -25.01 2.20 21.44
CA SER A 78 -24.90 1.43 22.67
C SER A 78 -24.26 2.31 23.74
N SER A 79 -25.08 3.11 24.43
CA SER A 79 -24.75 4.27 25.27
C SER A 79 -23.80 4.07 26.48
N SER A 80 -23.03 2.97 26.55
CA SER A 80 -22.23 2.64 27.74
C SER A 80 -20.85 2.05 27.49
N SER A 81 -20.40 1.83 26.24
CA SER A 81 -19.07 1.25 26.01
C SER A 81 -18.06 2.31 25.58
N SER A 82 -17.22 2.77 26.51
CA SER A 82 -15.92 3.41 26.24
C SER A 82 -14.88 2.44 25.68
N ALA A 83 -15.34 1.34 25.07
CA ALA A 83 -14.48 0.26 24.60
C ALA A 83 -13.69 0.75 23.38
N PRO A 84 -12.38 0.50 23.33
CA PRO A 84 -11.58 0.77 22.15
C PRO A 84 -12.11 0.01 20.93
N ILE A 85 -11.99 0.61 19.74
CA ILE A 85 -12.24 -0.10 18.49
C ILE A 85 -11.11 -1.12 18.29
N ASP A 86 -11.49 -2.38 18.11
CA ASP A 86 -10.56 -3.49 17.92
C ASP A 86 -10.07 -3.58 16.47
N MET A 87 -8.76 -3.49 16.29
CA MET A 87 -8.02 -3.72 15.05
C MET A 87 -6.74 -4.52 15.35
N THR A 88 -6.84 -5.49 16.27
CA THR A 88 -5.74 -6.34 16.73
C THR A 88 -5.09 -7.18 15.62
N ASP A 89 -5.77 -7.37 14.49
CA ASP A 89 -5.25 -8.03 13.30
C ASP A 89 -4.32 -7.14 12.45
N GLU A 90 -4.28 -5.84 12.71
CA GLU A 90 -3.38 -4.91 12.06
C GLU A 90 -2.07 -4.72 12.83
N GLY A 91 -0.98 -4.47 12.09
CA GLY A 91 0.31 -4.14 12.68
C GLY A 91 0.37 -2.68 13.19
N PRO A 92 0.91 -2.42 14.40
CA PRO A 92 1.01 -1.06 14.94
C PRO A 92 1.81 -0.11 14.04
N SER A 93 2.83 -0.60 13.35
CA SER A 93 3.66 0.18 12.41
C SER A 93 2.84 0.65 11.20
N THR A 94 2.06 -0.24 10.57
CA THR A 94 1.20 0.09 9.44
C THR A 94 0.13 1.11 9.84
N PHE A 95 -0.46 0.93 11.02
CA PHE A 95 -1.47 1.87 11.52
C PHE A 95 -0.88 3.26 11.81
N LYS A 96 0.36 3.34 12.33
CA LYS A 96 1.08 4.62 12.49
C LYS A 96 1.24 5.39 11.18
N ILE A 97 1.43 4.71 10.05
CA ILE A 97 1.51 5.35 8.73
C ILE A 97 0.17 5.99 8.37
N TYR A 98 -0.93 5.27 8.58
CA TYR A 98 -2.27 5.82 8.37
C TYR A 98 -2.54 7.03 9.27
N LEU A 99 -2.18 6.95 10.56
CA LEU A 99 -2.31 8.08 11.47
C LEU A 99 -1.48 9.28 11.01
N ASN A 100 -0.22 9.07 10.61
CA ASN A 100 0.60 10.15 10.08
C ASN A 100 -0.10 10.82 8.90
N PHE A 101 -0.55 10.03 7.92
CA PHE A 101 -1.30 10.52 6.78
C PHE A 101 -2.55 11.31 7.18
N LEU A 102 -3.33 10.85 8.16
CA LEU A 102 -4.52 11.57 8.60
C LEU A 102 -4.21 13.01 9.04
N TYR A 103 -3.11 13.21 9.77
CA TYR A 103 -2.72 14.51 10.31
C TYR A 103 -1.88 15.36 9.34
N THR A 104 -0.99 14.75 8.56
CA THR A 104 0.00 15.46 7.72
C THR A 104 -0.37 15.49 6.24
N LYS A 105 -1.24 14.56 5.80
CA LYS A 105 -1.51 14.22 4.39
C LYS A 105 -0.31 13.64 3.64
N GLU A 106 0.69 13.14 4.38
CA GLU A 106 1.88 12.49 3.84
C GLU A 106 1.97 11.02 4.26
N VAL A 107 2.46 10.16 3.37
CA VAL A 107 2.69 8.75 3.66
C VAL A 107 4.17 8.58 4.03
N VAL A 108 4.46 8.46 5.31
CA VAL A 108 5.82 8.24 5.82
C VAL A 108 6.04 6.74 6.04
N PHE A 109 6.68 6.08 5.09
CA PHE A 109 6.83 4.60 5.07
C PHE A 109 8.28 4.11 5.15
N LYS A 110 9.25 5.01 5.21
CA LYS A 110 10.68 4.65 5.22
C LYS A 110 11.50 5.57 6.12
N SER A 111 12.59 5.02 6.63
CA SER A 111 13.67 5.75 7.30
C SER A 111 14.97 5.63 6.48
N LYS A 112 16.06 6.25 6.94
CA LYS A 112 17.39 6.11 6.31
C LYS A 112 17.89 4.65 6.26
N LEU A 113 17.38 3.80 7.13
CA LEU A 113 17.82 2.40 7.26
C LEU A 113 16.88 1.41 6.56
N THR A 114 15.74 1.87 6.05
CA THR A 114 14.74 0.99 5.43
C THR A 114 15.21 0.54 4.06
N SER A 115 15.31 -0.78 3.85
CA SER A 115 15.67 -1.33 2.54
C SER A 115 14.55 -1.09 1.51
N ALA A 116 14.88 -1.19 0.22
CA ALA A 116 13.88 -1.11 -0.84
C ALA A 116 12.80 -2.20 -0.71
N TYR A 117 13.20 -3.41 -0.29
CA TYR A 117 12.30 -4.54 -0.08
C TYR A 117 11.29 -4.22 1.03
N ASP A 118 11.78 -3.80 2.20
CA ASP A 118 10.94 -3.49 3.35
C ASP A 118 9.99 -2.31 3.06
N ALA A 119 10.46 -1.32 2.29
CA ALA A 119 9.66 -0.18 1.90
C ALA A 119 8.47 -0.58 1.02
N PHE A 120 8.66 -1.46 0.03
CA PHE A 120 7.56 -1.95 -0.80
C PHE A 120 6.59 -2.84 -0.02
N GLU A 121 7.08 -3.66 0.91
CA GLU A 121 6.21 -4.44 1.81
C GLU A 121 5.38 -3.50 2.70
N THR A 122 6.00 -2.48 3.28
CA THR A 122 5.33 -1.47 4.11
C THR A 122 4.25 -0.73 3.33
N LEU A 123 4.54 -0.32 2.09
CA LEU A 123 3.56 0.33 1.21
C LEU A 123 2.41 -0.62 0.83
N SER A 124 2.70 -1.90 0.61
CA SER A 124 1.65 -2.90 0.28
C SER A 124 0.73 -3.13 1.47
N ASN A 125 1.28 -3.29 2.68
CA ASN A 125 0.49 -3.37 3.91
C ASN A 125 -0.35 -2.11 4.16
N ALA A 126 0.23 -0.92 3.92
CA ALA A 126 -0.49 0.34 4.06
C ALA A 126 -1.67 0.44 3.08
N TYR A 127 -1.50 -0.04 1.84
CA TYR A 127 -2.58 -0.05 0.85
C TYR A 127 -3.70 -1.01 1.26
N VAL A 128 -3.36 -2.23 1.71
CA VAL A 128 -4.32 -3.21 2.25
C VAL A 128 -5.12 -2.63 3.41
N LEU A 129 -4.43 -1.98 4.36
CA LEU A 129 -5.09 -1.27 5.46
C LEU A 129 -6.05 -0.19 4.93
N GLY A 130 -5.65 0.56 3.91
CA GLY A 130 -6.51 1.57 3.29
C GLY A 130 -7.81 1.02 2.70
N GLU A 131 -7.76 -0.14 2.02
CA GLU A 131 -8.97 -0.79 1.51
C GLU A 131 -9.87 -1.29 2.64
N LYS A 132 -9.28 -1.91 3.67
CA LYS A 132 -10.03 -2.35 4.86
C LYS A 132 -10.72 -1.20 5.58
N LEU A 133 -10.04 -0.06 5.66
CA LEU A 133 -10.59 1.17 6.25
C LEU A 133 -11.56 1.91 5.32
N ILE A 134 -11.68 1.48 4.06
CA ILE A 134 -12.46 2.15 3.02
C ILE A 134 -12.02 3.63 2.91
N SER A 135 -10.71 3.89 2.98
CA SER A 135 -10.13 5.22 2.81
C SER A 135 -9.52 5.37 1.42
N HIS A 136 -10.33 5.88 0.48
CA HIS A 136 -9.87 6.09 -0.90
C HIS A 136 -8.74 7.13 -0.98
N LYS A 137 -8.77 8.14 -0.10
CA LYS A 137 -7.74 9.18 -0.04
C LYS A 137 -6.39 8.58 0.39
N PHE A 138 -6.41 7.70 1.39
CA PHE A 138 -5.20 7.02 1.83
C PHE A 138 -4.70 6.05 0.77
N CYS A 139 -5.56 5.21 0.17
CA CYS A 139 -5.16 4.32 -0.93
C CYS A 139 -4.49 5.08 -2.08
N ASN A 140 -5.06 6.20 -2.51
CA ASN A 140 -4.48 7.04 -3.56
C ASN A 140 -3.12 7.64 -3.14
N ALA A 141 -3.00 8.08 -1.88
CA ALA A 141 -1.74 8.59 -1.35
C ALA A 141 -0.65 7.51 -1.31
N VAL A 142 -1.00 6.27 -0.94
CA VAL A 142 -0.09 5.12 -0.93
C VAL A 142 0.33 4.72 -2.35
N VAL A 143 -0.60 4.72 -3.31
CA VAL A 143 -0.28 4.50 -4.74
C VAL A 143 0.70 5.55 -5.24
N LYS A 144 0.43 6.84 -4.95
CA LYS A 144 1.35 7.93 -5.31
C LYS A 144 2.72 7.73 -4.68
N ALA A 145 2.78 7.44 -3.38
CA ALA A 145 4.03 7.19 -2.67
C ALA A 145 4.80 6.00 -3.28
N THR A 146 4.09 4.96 -3.72
CA THR A 146 4.67 3.79 -4.39
C THR A 146 5.29 4.16 -5.74
N ILE A 147 4.59 4.97 -6.54
CA ILE A 147 5.09 5.45 -7.84
C ILE A 147 6.31 6.35 -7.65
N ASP A 148 6.22 7.34 -6.76
CA ASP A 148 7.32 8.27 -6.48
C ASP A 148 8.56 7.51 -5.96
N PHE A 149 8.35 6.51 -5.11
CA PHE A 149 9.42 5.67 -4.58
C PHE A 149 10.09 4.83 -5.67
N GLN A 150 9.30 4.13 -6.49
CA GLN A 150 9.78 3.37 -7.65
C GLN A 150 10.65 4.26 -8.55
N GLN A 151 10.17 5.49 -8.84
CA GLN A 151 10.91 6.45 -9.67
C GLN A 151 12.22 6.91 -9.03
N GLN A 152 12.27 7.01 -7.70
CA GLN A 152 13.48 7.39 -6.96
C GLN A 152 14.54 6.30 -7.01
N ILE A 153 14.16 5.03 -6.75
CA ILE A 153 15.14 3.94 -6.58
C ILE A 153 15.36 3.12 -7.85
N LYS A 154 14.53 3.29 -8.87
CA LYS A 154 14.55 2.54 -10.14
C LYS A 154 14.48 1.02 -9.94
N GLN A 155 13.79 0.58 -8.91
CA GLN A 155 13.51 -0.84 -8.61
C GLN A 155 12.00 -1.03 -8.51
N TYR A 156 11.55 -2.26 -8.73
CA TYR A 156 10.14 -2.64 -8.76
C TYR A 156 9.74 -3.47 -7.52
N PRO A 157 8.45 -3.54 -7.19
CA PRO A 157 7.98 -4.30 -6.03
C PRO A 157 8.46 -5.76 -6.07
N PRO A 158 9.04 -6.28 -4.98
CA PRO A 158 9.46 -7.67 -4.89
C PRO A 158 8.26 -8.62 -4.76
N LYS A 159 8.51 -9.91 -4.98
CA LYS A 159 7.48 -10.96 -4.93
C LYS A 159 6.63 -10.93 -3.64
N LYS A 160 7.26 -10.68 -2.48
CA LYS A 160 6.57 -10.59 -1.18
C LYS A 160 5.61 -9.40 -1.08
N ALA A 161 5.96 -8.24 -1.65
CA ALA A 161 5.06 -7.09 -1.71
C ALA A 161 3.82 -7.39 -2.57
N ILE A 162 4.02 -8.08 -3.71
CA ILE A 162 2.92 -8.54 -4.57
C ILE A 162 2.01 -9.50 -3.82
N LYS A 163 2.60 -10.47 -3.12
CA LYS A 163 1.86 -11.43 -2.30
C LYS A 163 0.95 -10.73 -1.29
N ILE A 164 1.51 -9.80 -0.51
CA ILE A 164 0.75 -8.97 0.45
C ILE A 164 -0.43 -8.27 -0.23
N ALA A 165 -0.18 -7.60 -1.36
CA ALA A 165 -1.22 -6.88 -2.07
C ALA A 165 -2.34 -7.80 -2.59
N TYR A 166 -2.00 -8.98 -3.12
CA TYR A 166 -3.00 -9.92 -3.65
C TYR A 166 -3.76 -10.66 -2.54
N GLU A 167 -3.12 -11.00 -1.42
CA GLU A 167 -3.81 -11.64 -0.29
C GLU A 167 -4.75 -10.66 0.45
N GLY A 168 -4.42 -9.37 0.46
CA GLY A 168 -5.13 -8.35 1.24
C GLY A 168 -6.12 -7.46 0.48
N THR A 169 -6.27 -7.60 -0.84
CA THR A 169 -7.16 -6.73 -1.64
C THR A 169 -8.14 -7.53 -2.47
N THR A 170 -9.14 -6.86 -3.05
CA THR A 170 -10.08 -7.49 -3.99
C THR A 170 -9.51 -7.59 -5.41
N PRO A 171 -10.00 -8.50 -6.28
CA PRO A 171 -9.53 -8.62 -7.67
C PRO A 171 -9.62 -7.33 -8.50
N SER A 172 -10.57 -6.44 -8.19
CA SER A 172 -10.72 -5.14 -8.86
C SER A 172 -9.82 -4.04 -8.30
N SER A 173 -8.94 -4.35 -7.35
CA SER A 173 -8.10 -3.37 -6.68
C SER A 173 -7.06 -2.74 -7.64
N PRO A 174 -6.99 -1.39 -7.73
CA PRO A 174 -6.03 -0.70 -8.58
C PRO A 174 -4.55 -1.02 -8.32
N ILE A 175 -4.17 -1.38 -7.08
CA ILE A 175 -2.76 -1.71 -6.77
C ILE A 175 -2.31 -2.99 -7.50
N ARG A 176 -3.20 -3.96 -7.69
CA ARG A 176 -2.93 -5.20 -8.43
C ARG A 176 -2.54 -4.87 -9.87
N LYS A 177 -3.32 -4.00 -10.52
CA LYS A 177 -3.02 -3.49 -11.87
C LYS A 177 -1.66 -2.78 -11.94
N LEU A 178 -1.37 -1.89 -10.99
CA LEU A 178 -0.08 -1.20 -10.96
C LEU A 178 1.10 -2.18 -10.89
N PHE A 179 0.99 -3.21 -10.05
CA PHE A 179 2.05 -4.20 -9.89
C PHE A 179 2.23 -5.06 -11.14
N VAL A 180 1.13 -5.43 -11.81
CA VAL A 180 1.17 -6.10 -13.11
C VAL A 180 1.86 -5.21 -14.16
N ASP A 181 1.51 -3.93 -14.25
CA ASP A 181 2.12 -2.99 -15.20
C ASP A 181 3.64 -2.86 -14.97
N TYR A 182 4.07 -2.77 -13.71
CA TYR A 182 5.49 -2.77 -13.34
C TYR A 182 6.20 -4.07 -13.72
N TRP A 183 5.59 -5.21 -13.43
CA TRP A 183 6.19 -6.49 -13.70
C TRP A 183 6.24 -6.78 -15.21
N LEU A 184 5.21 -6.39 -15.97
CA LEU A 184 5.21 -6.45 -17.42
C LEU A 184 6.35 -5.60 -18.02
N HIS A 185 6.59 -4.41 -17.47
CA HIS A 185 7.65 -3.52 -17.95
C HIS A 185 9.07 -4.05 -17.70
N VAL A 186 9.31 -4.72 -16.56
CA VAL A 186 10.65 -5.28 -16.22
C VAL A 186 10.89 -6.68 -16.79
N SER A 187 9.83 -7.35 -17.24
CA SER A 187 9.86 -8.69 -17.82
C SER A 187 10.83 -8.78 -18.99
N HIS A 188 11.78 -9.71 -18.94
CA HIS A 188 12.67 -10.02 -20.07
C HIS A 188 13.00 -11.52 -20.13
N ARG A 189 13.61 -11.98 -21.22
CA ARG A 189 13.76 -13.41 -21.54
C ARG A 189 14.53 -14.24 -20.50
N ASN A 190 15.36 -13.61 -19.66
CA ASN A 190 16.17 -14.29 -18.65
C ASN A 190 15.53 -14.25 -17.26
N TRP A 191 14.26 -13.87 -17.18
CA TRP A 191 13.57 -13.79 -15.90
C TRP A 191 13.33 -15.17 -15.31
N ASN A 192 13.74 -15.35 -14.05
CA ASN A 192 13.44 -16.56 -13.31
C ASN A 192 11.97 -16.58 -12.84
N THR A 193 11.16 -17.41 -13.50
CA THR A 193 9.75 -17.70 -13.18
C THR A 193 9.56 -18.88 -12.22
N GLU A 194 10.63 -19.45 -11.68
CA GLU A 194 10.58 -20.55 -10.72
C GLU A 194 9.84 -20.14 -9.44
N ASN A 195 8.95 -21.03 -8.98
CA ASN A 195 8.10 -20.87 -7.80
C ASN A 195 7.33 -19.53 -7.78
N MET A 196 6.97 -18.99 -8.95
CA MET A 196 6.31 -17.68 -9.03
C MET A 196 4.95 -17.69 -8.34
N ILE A 197 4.16 -18.75 -8.51
CA ILE A 197 2.84 -18.90 -7.85
C ILE A 197 3.00 -18.84 -6.33
N GLU A 198 3.89 -19.65 -5.76
CA GLU A 198 4.11 -19.75 -4.30
C GLU A 198 4.64 -18.45 -3.68
N ARG A 199 5.51 -17.75 -4.41
CA ARG A 199 6.21 -16.56 -3.94
C ARG A 199 5.44 -15.26 -4.16
N THR A 200 4.44 -15.26 -5.03
CA THR A 200 3.56 -14.11 -5.31
C THR A 200 2.12 -14.48 -4.96
N HIS A 201 1.27 -14.77 -5.95
CA HIS A 201 -0.10 -15.23 -5.78
C HIS A 201 -0.57 -15.87 -7.12
N PRO A 202 -1.43 -16.91 -7.13
CA PRO A 202 -1.97 -17.49 -8.36
C PRO A 202 -2.65 -16.44 -9.26
N ASP A 203 -3.57 -15.64 -8.72
CA ASP A 203 -4.24 -14.58 -9.48
C ASP A 203 -3.25 -13.57 -10.11
N PHE A 204 -2.13 -13.27 -9.44
CA PHE A 204 -1.12 -12.37 -10.01
C PHE A 204 -0.50 -12.97 -11.27
N VAL A 205 -0.24 -14.28 -11.26
CA VAL A 205 0.30 -14.98 -12.43
C VAL A 205 -0.71 -14.99 -13.57
N GLU A 206 -2.00 -15.15 -13.29
CA GLU A 206 -3.07 -15.07 -14.28
C GLU A 206 -3.22 -13.67 -14.88
N ASP A 207 -3.21 -12.63 -14.04
CA ASP A 207 -3.26 -11.24 -14.47
C ASP A 207 -2.04 -10.87 -15.33
N LEU A 208 -0.84 -11.27 -14.88
CA LEU A 208 0.40 -11.05 -15.61
C LEU A 208 0.42 -11.79 -16.94
N LEU A 209 -0.02 -13.05 -16.97
CA LEU A 209 -0.12 -13.83 -18.21
C LEU A 209 -1.08 -13.17 -19.20
N SER A 210 -2.24 -12.72 -18.71
CA SER A 210 -3.22 -11.99 -19.52
C SER A 210 -2.62 -10.70 -20.09
N ALA A 211 -1.89 -9.94 -19.26
CA ALA A 211 -1.20 -8.73 -19.70
C ALA A 211 -0.12 -9.01 -20.76
N VAL A 212 0.67 -10.09 -20.59
CA VAL A 212 1.69 -10.52 -21.56
C VAL A 212 1.06 -10.95 -22.88
N ILE A 213 -0.04 -11.72 -22.85
CA ILE A 213 -0.77 -12.15 -24.06
C ILE A 213 -1.26 -10.93 -24.84
N ASN A 214 -1.86 -9.95 -24.15
CA ASN A 214 -2.38 -8.74 -24.77
C ASN A 214 -1.28 -7.81 -25.31
N ALA A 215 -0.09 -7.82 -24.70
CA ALA A 215 1.05 -7.02 -25.15
C ALA A 215 1.85 -7.67 -26.29
N ARG A 216 1.75 -9.00 -26.44
CA ARG A 216 2.53 -9.75 -27.44
C ARG A 216 1.97 -9.53 -28.86
N PRO A 217 2.81 -9.30 -29.87
CA PRO A 217 2.35 -9.28 -31.26
C PRO A 217 1.88 -10.66 -31.70
N VAL A 218 0.70 -10.72 -32.32
CA VAL A 218 0.18 -11.93 -32.97
C VAL A 218 1.08 -12.25 -34.17
N PRO A 219 1.58 -13.48 -34.31
CA PRO A 219 2.33 -13.87 -35.50
C PRO A 219 1.51 -13.64 -36.77
N SER A 220 2.07 -12.91 -37.73
CA SER A 220 1.37 -12.51 -38.97
C SER A 220 1.17 -13.65 -39.96
N THR A 221 1.84 -14.78 -39.77
CA THR A 221 1.80 -15.92 -40.67
C THR A 221 1.54 -17.19 -39.89
N TYR A 222 0.63 -18.02 -40.41
CA TYR A 222 0.43 -19.37 -39.92
C TYR A 222 1.70 -20.19 -40.15
N THR A 223 2.22 -20.81 -39.09
CA THR A 223 3.33 -21.77 -39.17
C THR A 223 2.83 -23.10 -38.65
N ALA A 224 2.86 -24.14 -39.50
CA ALA A 224 2.38 -25.48 -39.14
C ALA A 224 3.09 -26.08 -37.91
N CYS A 225 4.36 -25.70 -37.69
CA CYS A 225 5.09 -25.98 -36.46
C CYS A 225 5.76 -24.69 -35.93
N PRO A 226 5.50 -24.26 -34.68
CA PRO A 226 6.06 -23.02 -34.14
C PRO A 226 7.59 -23.00 -33.98
N ARG A 227 8.23 -24.18 -33.98
CA ARG A 227 9.70 -24.36 -33.89
C ARG A 227 10.11 -25.57 -34.74
N ASP A 228 11.41 -25.83 -34.82
CA ASP A 228 11.94 -27.04 -35.45
C ASP A 228 11.37 -28.31 -34.78
N PRO A 229 10.66 -29.19 -35.52
CA PRO A 229 10.13 -30.46 -35.00
C PRO A 229 11.15 -31.31 -34.25
N ALA A 230 12.43 -31.27 -34.66
CA ALA A 230 13.50 -32.02 -34.02
C ALA A 230 13.72 -31.65 -32.54
N THR A 231 13.30 -30.45 -32.13
CA THR A 231 13.36 -30.02 -30.72
C THR A 231 12.35 -30.74 -29.83
N TYR A 232 11.34 -31.39 -30.41
CA TYR A 232 10.30 -32.12 -29.69
C TYR A 232 10.51 -33.64 -29.67
N TYR A 233 11.47 -34.16 -30.45
CA TYR A 233 11.75 -35.60 -30.47
C TYR A 233 12.50 -36.04 -29.22
N VAL A 234 12.04 -37.14 -28.62
CA VAL A 234 12.73 -37.81 -27.51
C VAL A 234 14.02 -38.40 -28.07
N LYS A 235 15.17 -37.98 -27.53
CA LYS A 235 16.47 -38.54 -27.91
C LYS A 235 16.68 -39.83 -27.13
N ASP A 236 16.84 -40.95 -27.81
CA ASP A 236 17.34 -42.15 -27.18
C ASP A 236 18.84 -41.98 -26.89
N ASN A 237 19.23 -42.08 -25.61
CA ASN A 237 20.65 -42.07 -25.21
C ASN A 237 21.45 -43.26 -25.78
N ASN A 238 20.80 -44.16 -26.52
CA ASN A 238 21.38 -45.39 -27.07
C ASN A 238 21.61 -45.34 -28.60
N ASP A 239 21.36 -44.22 -29.26
CA ASP A 239 21.47 -44.05 -30.72
C ASP A 239 22.92 -43.92 -31.25
N ARG A 240 23.86 -44.70 -30.72
CA ARG A 240 25.17 -44.91 -31.39
C ARG A 240 25.16 -46.09 -32.38
N ASN A 241 24.07 -46.84 -32.48
CA ASN A 241 24.06 -48.09 -33.26
C ASN A 241 23.22 -48.08 -34.55
N TRP A 242 22.40 -47.05 -34.83
CA TRP A 242 21.53 -47.06 -36.01
C TRP A 242 22.14 -46.46 -37.29
N GLN A 243 23.34 -45.86 -37.24
CA GLN A 243 24.03 -45.35 -38.45
C GLN A 243 25.07 -46.32 -39.04
N ARG A 244 25.09 -47.59 -38.63
CA ARG A 244 25.94 -48.63 -39.23
C ARG A 244 25.11 -49.76 -39.85
N GLU A 245 24.13 -49.43 -40.67
CA GLU A 245 23.56 -50.38 -41.62
C GLU A 245 22.74 -49.64 -42.67
N LYS A 246 23.45 -49.08 -43.66
CA LYS A 246 23.09 -49.07 -45.09
C LYS A 246 24.19 -48.43 -45.92
#